data_AF-A0A1H9EVB8-F1
#
_entry.id   AF-A0A1H9EVB8-F1
#
_cell.length_a   1.000
_cell.length_b   1.000
_cell.length_c   1.000
_cell.angle_alpha   90.00
_cell.angle_beta   90.00
_cell.angle_gamma   90.00
#
_symmetry.space_group_name_H-M   'P 1'
#
loop_
_entity.id
_entity.type
_entity.pdbx_description
1 polymer ?
#
loop_
_entity_poly.entity_id
_entity_poly.type
_entity_poly.pdbx_seq_one_letter_code
_entity_poly.pdbx_strand_id
1 'polypeptide(L)'
;MLDGFRYVSNRLRFLVVVMGFALVAGLWLLPQGAPVTGQVSATVLEVNEGTATGLRSGQSVTLVTLRVRLETGEETRVQGLGRLPAVGDTVMLLESAYPDGTRRYRLLPEQGVVE
;
A
#
# COMPACT_ATOMS: atom_id res chain seq x y z
N MET A 1 18.70 -13.88 53.80
CA MET A 1 19.20 -13.50 52.44
C MET A 1 18.74 -14.44 51.32
N LEU A 2 18.41 -15.71 51.57
CA LEU A 2 17.95 -16.66 50.54
C LEU A 2 16.55 -16.36 49.95
N ASP A 3 15.63 -15.79 50.73
CA ASP A 3 14.26 -15.52 50.26
C ASP A 3 14.17 -14.36 49.28
N GLY A 4 15.05 -13.35 49.41
CA GLY A 4 15.14 -12.23 48.48
C GLY A 4 15.60 -12.68 47.08
N PHE A 5 16.55 -13.61 47.00
CA PHE A 5 17.00 -14.18 45.73
C PHE A 5 15.91 -15.03 45.04
N ARG A 6 15.13 -15.82 45.81
CA ARG A 6 14.00 -16.59 45.26
C ARG A 6 12.87 -15.68 44.77
N TYR A 7 12.58 -14.61 45.50
CA TYR A 7 11.57 -13.62 45.08
C TYR A 7 11.97 -12.91 43.79
N VAL A 8 13.21 -12.42 43.69
CA VAL A 8 13.73 -11.77 42.47
C VAL A 8 13.76 -12.73 41.29
N SER A 9 14.20 -13.98 41.49
CA SER A 9 14.22 -15.02 40.45
C SER A 9 12.82 -15.35 39.91
N ASN A 10 11.84 -15.53 40.79
CA ASN A 10 10.46 -15.82 40.38
C ASN A 10 9.82 -14.63 39.64
N ARG A 11 10.11 -13.40 40.07
CA ARG A 11 9.60 -12.19 39.39
C ARG A 11 10.23 -11.99 38.01
N LEU A 12 11.51 -12.30 37.86
CA LEU A 12 12.20 -12.26 36.57
C LEU A 12 11.65 -13.32 35.62
N ARG A 13 11.43 -14.55 36.09
CA ARG A 13 10.79 -15.62 35.30
C ARG A 13 9.39 -15.22 34.85
N PHE A 14 8.59 -14.64 35.75
CA PHE A 14 7.26 -14.14 35.42
C PHE A 14 7.32 -13.06 34.33
N LEU A 15 8.21 -12.08 34.47
CA LEU A 15 8.41 -11.04 33.45
C LEU A 15 8.81 -11.63 32.10
N VAL A 16 9.72 -12.60 32.07
CA VAL A 16 10.14 -13.27 30.83
C VAL A 16 8.98 -14.01 30.18
N VAL A 17 8.16 -14.72 30.96
CA VAL A 17 6.97 -15.42 30.45
C VAL A 17 5.95 -14.44 29.89
N VAL A 18 5.60 -13.38 30.62
CA VAL A 18 4.65 -12.36 30.16
C VAL A 18 5.16 -11.64 28.92
N MET A 19 6.45 -11.28 28.89
CA MET A 19 7.07 -10.65 27.74
C MET A 19 7.11 -11.58 26.53
N GLY A 20 7.39 -12.87 26.72
CA GLY A 20 7.31 -13.88 25.67
C GLY A 20 5.90 -14.01 25.09
N PHE A 21 4.87 -14.06 25.93
CA PHE A 21 3.48 -14.06 25.48
C PHE A 21 3.10 -12.79 24.73
N ALA A 22 3.50 -11.61 25.23
CA ALA A 22 3.25 -10.33 24.55
C ALA A 22 3.93 -10.27 23.18
N LEU A 23 5.13 -10.84 23.04
CA LEU A 23 5.88 -10.88 21.78
C LEU A 23 5.20 -11.79 20.76
N VAL A 24 4.75 -12.98 21.17
CA VAL A 24 3.98 -13.90 20.31
C VAL A 24 2.64 -13.30 19.91
N ALA A 25 1.92 -12.69 20.85
CA ALA A 25 0.66 -12.01 20.56
C ALA A 25 0.85 -10.83 19.59
N GLY A 26 1.92 -10.05 19.76
CA GLY A 26 2.27 -8.96 18.85
C GLY A 26 2.58 -9.43 17.43
N LEU A 27 3.29 -10.56 17.29
CA LEU A 27 3.56 -11.17 15.98
C LEU A 27 2.29 -11.65 15.28
N TRP A 28 1.27 -12.10 16.03
CA TRP A 28 -0.02 -12.50 15.49
C TRP A 28 -0.94 -11.33 15.13
N LEU A 29 -0.84 -10.21 15.84
CA LEU A 29 -1.74 -9.05 15.66
C LEU A 29 -1.29 -8.10 14.56
N LEU A 30 -0.01 -8.11 14.19
CA LEU A 30 0.53 -7.29 13.10
C LEU A 30 0.45 -8.10 11.80
N PRO A 31 -0.36 -7.70 10.80
CA PRO A 31 -0.32 -8.31 9.47
C PRO A 31 1.05 -8.03 8.83
N GLN A 32 2.01 -8.93 9.06
CA GLN A 32 3.33 -8.91 8.45
C GLN A 32 3.27 -9.73 7.16
N GLY A 33 3.05 -9.05 6.05
CA GLY A 33 3.14 -9.69 4.75
C GLY A 33 3.47 -8.68 3.66
N ALA A 34 4.35 -9.09 2.75
CA ALA A 34 4.51 -8.37 1.49
C ALA A 34 3.17 -8.42 0.73
N PRO A 35 2.79 -7.33 0.04
CA PRO A 35 1.59 -7.37 -0.78
C PRO A 35 1.74 -8.42 -1.87
N VAL A 36 0.67 -9.18 -2.11
CA VAL A 36 0.57 -10.01 -3.31
C VAL A 36 0.31 -9.07 -4.47
N THR A 37 1.18 -9.10 -5.48
CA THR A 37 1.03 -8.28 -6.67
C THR A 37 0.40 -9.06 -7.81
N GLY A 38 -0.53 -8.43 -8.51
CA GLY A 38 -1.23 -8.97 -9.67
C GLY A 38 -1.41 -7.90 -10.73
N GLN A 39 -1.77 -8.32 -11.94
CA GLN A 39 -2.17 -7.39 -12.99
C GLN A 39 -3.68 -7.50 -13.22
N VAL A 40 -4.34 -6.36 -13.36
CA VAL A 40 -5.79 -6.28 -13.60
C VAL A 40 -6.07 -5.27 -14.71
N SER A 41 -7.00 -5.60 -15.60
CA SER A 41 -7.45 -4.67 -16.63
C SER A 41 -8.44 -3.66 -16.04
N ALA A 42 -8.41 -2.43 -16.54
CA ALA A 42 -9.39 -1.42 -16.17
C ALA A 42 -9.70 -0.50 -17.36
N THR A 43 -10.94 -0.04 -17.46
CA THR A 43 -11.34 0.94 -18.48
C THR A 43 -11.27 2.34 -17.89
N VAL A 44 -10.64 3.27 -18.60
CA VAL A 44 -10.57 4.68 -18.21
C VAL A 44 -11.93 5.33 -18.42
N LEU A 45 -12.49 5.88 -17.33
CA LEU A 45 -13.76 6.61 -17.36
C LEU A 45 -13.56 8.12 -17.47
N GLU A 46 -12.57 8.66 -16.75
CA GLU A 46 -12.32 10.09 -16.69
C GLU A 46 -10.82 10.36 -16.49
N VAL A 47 -10.33 11.46 -17.05
CA VAL A 47 -8.97 11.96 -16.84
C VAL A 47 -9.06 13.36 -16.23
N ASN A 48 -8.52 13.51 -15.02
CA ASN A 48 -8.52 14.78 -14.29
C ASN A 48 -7.09 15.29 -14.13
N GLU A 49 -6.83 16.50 -14.61
CA GLU A 49 -5.53 17.16 -14.45
C GLU A 49 -5.64 18.29 -13.43
N GLY A 50 -4.74 18.31 -12.47
CA GLY A 50 -4.63 19.36 -11.46
C GLY A 50 -3.22 19.89 -11.41
N THR A 51 -3.05 21.21 -11.46
CA THR A 51 -1.75 21.86 -11.25
C THR A 51 -1.67 22.41 -9.83
N ALA A 52 -0.56 22.14 -9.16
CA ALA A 52 -0.28 22.66 -7.83
C ALA A 52 1.08 23.37 -7.86
N THR A 53 1.15 24.58 -7.33
CA THR A 53 2.40 25.33 -7.22
C THR A 53 2.85 25.33 -5.77
N GLY A 54 4.08 24.86 -5.52
CA GLY A 54 4.67 24.85 -4.20
C GLY A 54 4.92 26.27 -3.70
N LEU A 55 4.31 26.65 -2.57
CA LEU A 55 4.42 27.99 -1.98
C LEU A 55 5.86 28.44 -1.70
N ARG A 56 6.76 27.50 -1.37
CA ARG A 56 8.16 27.81 -1.01
C ARG A 56 9.13 27.71 -2.19
N SER A 57 8.95 26.74 -3.08
CA SER A 57 9.86 26.49 -4.20
C SER A 57 9.46 27.21 -5.48
N GLY A 58 8.20 27.69 -5.58
CA GLY A 58 7.64 28.20 -6.83
C GLY A 58 7.47 27.13 -7.91
N GLN A 59 7.79 25.87 -7.60
CA GLN A 59 7.74 24.77 -8.55
C GLN A 59 6.29 24.38 -8.79
N SER A 60 5.89 24.39 -10.06
CA SER A 60 4.60 23.84 -10.48
C SER A 60 4.72 22.33 -10.70
N VAL A 61 3.78 21.57 -10.16
CA VAL A 61 3.63 20.13 -10.33
C VAL A 61 2.25 19.89 -10.93
N THR A 62 2.22 19.22 -12.08
CA THR A 62 0.99 18.71 -12.67
C THR A 62 0.75 17.30 -12.16
N LEU A 63 -0.40 17.08 -11.55
CA LEU A 63 -0.90 15.80 -11.08
C LEU A 63 -2.05 15.37 -11.99
N VAL A 64 -1.93 14.18 -12.57
CA VAL A 64 -3.01 13.60 -13.36
C VAL A 64 -3.59 12.40 -12.63
N THR A 65 -4.90 12.39 -12.48
CA THR A 65 -5.66 11.32 -11.84
C THR A 65 -6.67 10.75 -12.81
N LEU A 66 -6.59 9.45 -13.05
CA LEU A 66 -7.53 8.71 -13.88
C LEU A 66 -8.58 8.07 -12.99
N ARG A 67 -9.86 8.23 -13.31
CA ARG A 67 -10.93 7.39 -12.77
C ARG A 67 -11.05 6.19 -13.70
N VAL A 68 -10.94 5.00 -13.14
CA VAL A 68 -10.93 3.75 -13.88
C VAL A 68 -11.97 2.79 -13.31
N ARG A 69 -12.57 1.98 -14.18
CA ARG A 69 -13.46 0.89 -13.81
C ARG A 69 -12.74 -0.44 -13.98
N LEU A 70 -12.66 -1.21 -12.91
CA LEU A 70 -12.11 -2.56 -12.93
C LEU A 70 -13.09 -3.53 -13.60
N GLU A 71 -12.60 -4.69 -14.05
CA GLU A 71 -13.45 -5.76 -14.60
C GLU A 71 -14.52 -6.24 -13.59
N THR A 72 -14.26 -6.11 -12.29
CA THR A 72 -15.21 -6.40 -11.21
C THR A 72 -16.40 -5.43 -11.16
N GLY A 73 -16.34 -4.34 -11.93
CA GLY A 73 -17.32 -3.25 -11.90
C GLY A 73 -17.03 -2.17 -10.86
N GLU A 74 -16.05 -2.37 -9.98
CA GLU A 74 -15.61 -1.36 -9.02
C GLU A 74 -14.91 -0.19 -9.72
N GLU A 75 -15.08 1.01 -9.18
CA GLU A 75 -14.42 2.21 -9.67
C GLU A 75 -13.37 2.69 -8.68
N THR A 76 -12.20 3.05 -9.21
CA THR A 76 -11.09 3.55 -8.41
C THR A 76 -10.38 4.70 -9.12
N ARG A 77 -9.49 5.39 -8.39
CA ARG A 77 -8.68 6.49 -8.91
C ARG A 77 -7.21 6.12 -8.85
N VAL A 78 -6.52 6.26 -9.97
CA VAL A 78 -5.09 5.98 -10.09
C VAL A 78 -4.36 7.21 -10.60
N GLN A 79 -3.13 7.43 -10.14
CA GLN A 79 -2.30 8.51 -10.66
C GLN A 79 -1.71 8.11 -12.00
N GLY A 80 -1.86 8.99 -12.98
CA GLY A 80 -1.23 8.92 -14.29
C GLY A 80 0.11 9.64 -14.29
N LEU A 81 1.12 9.01 -14.90
CA LEU A 81 2.46 9.56 -15.09
C LEU A 81 2.88 9.24 -16.54
N GLY A 82 3.52 10.18 -17.22
CA GLY A 82 4.00 9.97 -18.59
C GLY A 82 2.90 10.09 -19.64
N ARG A 83 2.86 9.15 -20.61
CA ARG A 83 1.83 9.11 -21.65
C ARG A 83 0.51 8.68 -21.03
N LEU A 84 -0.49 9.57 -21.09
CA LEU A 84 -1.77 9.35 -20.45
C LEU A 84 -2.73 8.63 -21.42
N PRO A 85 -3.41 7.57 -20.97
CA PRO A 85 -4.46 6.91 -21.75
C PRO A 85 -5.68 7.83 -21.89
N ALA A 86 -6.41 7.67 -22.99
CA ALA A 86 -7.64 8.41 -23.24
C ALA A 86 -8.84 7.78 -22.51
N VAL A 87 -9.92 8.56 -22.39
CA VAL A 87 -11.20 8.03 -21.87
C VAL A 87 -11.71 6.95 -22.83
N GLY A 88 -12.11 5.81 -22.29
CA GLY A 88 -12.53 4.62 -23.03
C GLY A 88 -11.43 3.59 -23.25
N ASP A 89 -10.16 3.97 -23.08
CA ASP A 89 -9.04 3.03 -23.23
C ASP A 89 -9.06 1.98 -22.12
N THR A 90 -8.60 0.77 -22.46
CA THR A 90 -8.34 -0.29 -21.49
C THR A 90 -6.86 -0.27 -21.12
N VAL A 91 -6.57 -0.23 -19.82
CA VAL A 91 -5.23 -0.13 -19.26
C VAL A 91 -4.96 -1.26 -18.30
N MET A 92 -3.70 -1.67 -18.20
CA MET A 92 -3.25 -2.65 -17.21
C MET A 92 -2.79 -1.93 -15.95
N LEU A 93 -3.35 -2.34 -14.82
CA LEU A 93 -2.99 -1.87 -13.50
C LEU A 93 -2.24 -2.96 -12.74
N LEU A 94 -1.26 -2.56 -11.95
CA LEU A 94 -0.64 -3.38 -10.94
C LEU A 94 -1.51 -3.27 -9.67
N GLU A 95 -2.19 -4.35 -9.33
CA GLU A 95 -2.87 -4.50 -8.04
C GLU A 95 -1.85 -4.97 -6.99
N SER A 96 -1.85 -4.32 -5.83
CA SER A 96 -1.12 -4.76 -4.64
C SER A 96 -2.14 -5.04 -3.54
N ALA A 97 -2.39 -6.31 -3.26
CA ALA A 97 -3.28 -6.76 -2.21
C ALA A 97 -2.49 -7.02 -0.92
N TYR A 98 -2.75 -6.21 0.10
CA TYR A 98 -2.10 -6.30 1.39
C TYR A 98 -2.85 -7.27 2.33
N PRO A 99 -2.17 -7.89 3.31
CA PRO A 99 -2.81 -8.84 4.23
C PRO A 99 -3.86 -8.22 5.16
N ASP A 100 -3.88 -6.89 5.27
CA ASP A 100 -4.91 -6.12 6.00
C ASP A 100 -6.21 -5.92 5.18
N GLY A 101 -6.25 -6.44 3.95
CA GLY A 101 -7.37 -6.28 3.01
C GLY A 101 -7.29 -5.01 2.15
N THR A 102 -6.29 -4.15 2.38
CA THR A 102 -6.09 -2.95 1.57
C THR A 102 -5.63 -3.34 0.17
N ARG A 103 -6.25 -2.74 -0.86
CA ARG A 103 -5.81 -2.87 -2.25
C ARG A 103 -5.31 -1.54 -2.77
N ARG A 104 -4.17 -1.57 -3.46
CA ARG A 104 -3.61 -0.39 -4.13
C ARG A 104 -3.41 -0.69 -5.59
N TYR A 105 -3.80 0.27 -6.43
CA TYR A 105 -3.69 0.16 -7.88
C TYR A 105 -2.70 1.20 -8.39
N ARG A 106 -1.83 0.79 -9.31
CA ARG A 106 -0.91 1.69 -10.01
C ARG A 106 -0.94 1.36 -11.49
N LEU A 107 -0.91 2.37 -12.34
CA LEU A 107 -0.68 2.15 -13.77
C LEU A 107 0.65 1.44 -13.98
N LEU A 108 0.66 0.38 -14.78
CA LEU A 108 1.93 -0.10 -15.32
C LEU A 108 2.47 1.00 -16.24
N PRO A 109 3.74 1.43 -16.10
CA PRO A 109 4.39 2.16 -17.18
C PRO A 109 4.34 1.26 -18.42
N GLU A 110 3.87 1.79 -19.56
CA GLU A 110 3.96 1.07 -20.83
C GLU A 110 5.40 0.54 -20.93
N GLN A 111 5.55 -0.78 -20.98
CA GLN A 111 6.84 -1.36 -21.35
C GLN A 111 7.16 -0.74 -22.70
N GLY A 112 8.27 0.00 -22.77
CA GLY A 112 8.63 0.84 -23.90
C GLY A 112 8.35 0.13 -25.22
N VAL A 113 7.52 0.76 -26.06
CA VAL A 113 7.53 0.47 -27.47
C VAL A 113 8.89 0.92 -27.98
N VAL A 114 9.79 -0.04 -28.14
CA VAL A 114 10.97 0.10 -28.98
C VAL A 114 10.47 0.10 -30.41
N GLU A 115 10.43 1.28 -31.03
CA GLU A 115 10.73 1.46 -32.46
C GLU A 115 11.54 2.74 -32.65
#